data_AF-A0A7Y3M7Q2-F1
#
_entry.id   AF-A0A7Y3M7Q2-F1
#
_cell.length_a   1.000
_cell.length_b   1.000
_cell.length_c   1.000
_cell.angle_alpha   90.00
_cell.angle_beta   90.00
_cell.angle_gamma   90.00
#
_symmetry.space_group_name_H-M   'P 1'
#
loop_
_entity.id
_entity.type
_entity.pdbx_description
1 polymer ?
#
loop_
_entity_poly.entity_id
_entity_poly.type
_entity_poly.pdbx_seq_one_letter_code
_entity_poly.pdbx_strand_id
1 'polypeptide(L)'
;MGKRLRWIAGFWVYSWPGVALAEAAPAEAASIGSVLKSVDDWFGANVVGPIAQVLFFDLIFWDNGAENDLQLPFIVFWLIAGAVFFTLRFGFINIRAFRHAWVVTTGHYDDPDDPGEVTHFQALSSALSATVGLGNIAGVAVAVAVGGPGAIFWMIVAGFLGMSSKFTECTLGQMYREVGTDGHILGGPMRYLGEGLAQLGLPRLGRFLAILFALMCIGGSFGGGNMFQANQSYAQVADVLPFFAGGWGALAYGLILAFLVGV
;
A
#
# COMPACT_ATOMS: atom_id res chain seq x y z
N MET A 1 -25.20 -1.73 28.59
CA MET A 1 -24.19 -2.20 27.62
C MET A 1 -24.59 -2.07 26.14
N GLY A 2 -25.86 -1.79 25.77
CA GLY A 2 -26.31 -1.91 24.36
C GLY A 2 -26.11 -0.71 23.41
N LYS A 3 -25.61 0.44 23.88
CA LYS A 3 -25.46 1.65 23.04
C LYS A 3 -24.06 1.89 22.50
N ARG A 4 -23.01 1.27 23.07
CA ARG A 4 -21.61 1.43 22.62
C ARG A 4 -21.22 0.49 21.47
N LEU A 5 -21.91 -0.65 21.33
CA LEU A 5 -21.64 -1.65 20.29
C LEU A 5 -22.16 -1.24 18.89
N ARG A 6 -23.23 -0.43 18.84
CA ARG A 6 -23.74 0.14 17.58
C ARG A 6 -22.81 1.19 16.96
N TRP A 7 -21.90 1.78 17.75
CA TRP A 7 -20.90 2.71 17.24
C TRP A 7 -19.72 1.99 16.58
N ILE A 8 -19.44 0.74 16.95
CA ILE A 8 -18.27 -0.03 16.48
C ILE A 8 -18.50 -0.59 15.07
N ALA A 9 -19.73 -0.99 14.73
CA ALA A 9 -20.11 -1.39 13.37
C ALA A 9 -20.26 -0.21 12.41
N GLY A 10 -20.59 0.99 12.90
CA GLY A 10 -20.57 2.22 12.10
C GLY A 10 -19.16 2.71 11.81
N PHE A 11 -18.22 2.49 12.73
CA PHE A 11 -16.88 3.09 12.68
C PHE A 11 -16.03 2.57 11.50
N TRP A 12 -16.20 1.31 11.09
CA TRP A 12 -15.41 0.73 10.00
C TRP A 12 -15.87 1.13 8.60
N VAL A 13 -17.13 1.55 8.45
CA VAL A 13 -17.62 2.21 7.22
C VAL A 13 -17.18 3.69 7.18
N TYR A 14 -16.93 4.31 8.35
CA TYR A 14 -16.43 5.69 8.47
C TYR A 14 -14.90 5.83 8.53
N SER A 15 -14.14 4.75 8.71
CA SER A 15 -12.68 4.78 8.74
C SER A 15 -12.03 4.56 7.36
N TRP A 16 -12.83 4.34 6.32
CA TRP A 16 -12.40 4.59 4.95
C TRP A 16 -12.38 6.12 4.76
N PRO A 17 -11.30 6.73 4.23
CA PRO A 17 -11.32 8.13 3.86
C PRO A 17 -12.19 8.29 2.61
N GLY A 18 -13.49 8.18 2.78
CA GLY A 18 -14.45 8.79 1.88
C GLY A 18 -14.26 10.29 1.99
N VAL A 19 -13.77 10.88 0.91
CA VAL A 19 -13.92 12.30 0.57
C VAL A 19 -13.45 13.27 1.67
N ALA A 20 -12.32 13.91 1.42
CA ALA A 20 -11.98 15.17 2.09
C ALA A 20 -13.22 16.08 2.08
N LEU A 21 -13.86 16.23 3.23
CA LEU A 21 -14.91 17.23 3.43
C LEU A 21 -14.21 18.58 3.36
N ALA A 22 -14.26 19.18 2.17
CA ALA A 22 -14.05 20.59 1.97
C ALA A 22 -15.08 21.32 2.84
N GLU A 23 -14.59 21.97 3.89
CA GLU A 23 -15.39 22.88 4.70
C GLU A 23 -15.88 24.04 3.80
N ALA A 24 -17.17 24.35 3.94
CA ALA A 24 -17.97 25.08 2.97
C ALA A 24 -17.42 26.48 2.59
N ALA A 25 -17.41 26.78 1.29
CA ALA A 25 -17.35 28.13 0.73
C ALA A 25 -18.34 28.24 -0.46
N PRO A 26 -18.85 29.44 -0.80
CA PRO A 26 -20.26 29.68 -1.07
C PRO A 26 -20.76 29.26 -2.47
N ALA A 27 -22.04 28.85 -2.48
CA ALA A 27 -23.09 28.79 -3.52
C ALA A 27 -22.81 28.50 -5.02
N GLU A 28 -21.62 28.73 -5.58
CA GLU A 28 -21.31 28.42 -7.01
C GLU A 28 -20.68 27.02 -7.20
N ALA A 29 -20.22 26.37 -6.13
CA ALA A 29 -19.63 25.02 -6.16
C ALA A 29 -20.65 23.85 -6.16
N ALA A 30 -21.96 24.13 -6.23
CA ALA A 30 -23.02 23.13 -6.05
C ALA A 30 -23.18 22.14 -7.24
N SER A 31 -22.73 22.49 -8.44
CA SER A 31 -22.87 21.62 -9.62
C SER A 31 -21.75 20.58 -9.75
N ILE A 32 -20.51 20.94 -9.38
CA ILE A 32 -19.35 20.04 -9.45
C ILE A 32 -19.39 19.01 -8.31
N GLY A 33 -19.85 19.41 -7.11
CA GLY A 33 -20.00 18.50 -5.97
C GLY A 33 -21.02 17.37 -6.20
N SER A 34 -22.11 17.61 -6.93
CA SER A 34 -23.11 16.56 -7.22
C SER A 34 -22.62 15.57 -8.29
N VAL A 35 -21.81 16.04 -9.25
CA VAL A 35 -21.18 15.19 -10.27
C VAL A 35 -20.09 14.34 -9.63
N LEU A 36 -19.22 14.92 -8.79
CA LEU A 36 -18.21 14.16 -8.06
C LEU A 36 -18.84 13.13 -7.13
N LYS A 37 -19.91 13.49 -6.42
CA LYS A 37 -20.63 12.57 -5.55
C LYS A 37 -21.30 11.43 -6.33
N SER A 38 -21.91 11.71 -7.48
CA SER A 38 -22.52 10.67 -8.30
C SER A 38 -21.49 9.74 -8.95
N VAL A 39 -20.31 10.27 -9.31
CA VAL A 39 -19.17 9.45 -9.76
C VAL A 39 -18.61 8.59 -8.62
N ASP A 40 -18.47 9.16 -7.41
CA ASP A 40 -17.99 8.43 -6.23
C ASP A 40 -18.98 7.33 -5.82
N ASP A 41 -20.27 7.64 -5.75
CA ASP A 41 -21.33 6.67 -5.44
C ASP A 41 -21.39 5.55 -6.50
N TRP A 42 -21.20 5.89 -7.78
CA TRP A 42 -21.14 4.89 -8.87
C TRP A 42 -19.89 4.02 -8.79
N PHE A 43 -18.71 4.61 -8.58
CA PHE A 43 -17.44 3.90 -8.49
C PHE A 43 -17.40 3.02 -7.24
N GLY A 44 -17.91 3.53 -6.12
CA GLY A 44 -18.11 2.82 -4.87
C GLY A 44 -19.00 1.59 -5.05
N ALA A 45 -20.17 1.76 -5.67
CA ALA A 45 -21.13 0.67 -5.84
C ALA A 45 -20.71 -0.37 -6.91
N ASN A 46 -20.10 0.05 -8.01
CA ASN A 46 -19.88 -0.81 -9.18
C ASN A 46 -18.44 -1.34 -9.31
N VAL A 47 -17.46 -0.70 -8.69
CA VAL A 47 -16.05 -1.11 -8.78
C VAL A 47 -15.53 -1.52 -7.42
N VAL A 48 -15.59 -0.64 -6.42
CA VAL A 48 -15.02 -0.89 -5.10
C VAL A 48 -15.80 -1.97 -4.35
N GLY A 49 -17.14 -1.87 -4.33
CA GLY A 49 -18.01 -2.81 -3.62
C GLY A 49 -17.80 -4.26 -4.03
N PRO A 50 -17.89 -4.62 -5.33
CA PRO A 50 -17.67 -5.99 -5.80
C PRO A 50 -16.25 -6.49 -5.53
N ILE A 51 -15.23 -5.65 -5.73
CA ILE A 51 -13.84 -6.01 -5.46
C ILE A 51 -13.63 -6.24 -3.96
N ALA A 52 -14.20 -5.39 -3.12
CA ALA A 52 -14.08 -5.49 -1.67
C ALA A 52 -14.73 -6.76 -1.15
N GLN A 53 -15.88 -7.15 -1.68
CA GLN A 53 -16.55 -8.41 -1.34
C GLN A 53 -15.70 -9.63 -1.70
N VAL A 54 -14.97 -9.61 -2.81
CA VAL A 54 -14.12 -10.73 -3.23
C VAL A 54 -12.79 -10.76 -2.48
N LEU A 55 -12.22 -9.60 -2.13
CA LEU A 55 -10.91 -9.53 -1.46
C LEU A 55 -11.00 -9.62 0.07
N PHE A 56 -12.05 -9.06 0.65
CA PHE A 56 -12.25 -8.95 2.09
C PHE A 56 -13.44 -9.78 2.59
N PHE A 57 -13.82 -10.86 1.89
CA PHE A 57 -14.74 -11.80 2.51
C PHE A 57 -14.08 -12.39 3.76
N ASP A 58 -14.87 -12.47 4.83
CA ASP A 58 -14.39 -13.00 6.09
C ASP A 58 -14.27 -14.51 6.00
N LEU A 59 -13.09 -15.02 6.35
CA LEU A 59 -12.92 -16.44 6.54
C LEU A 59 -13.46 -16.81 7.91
N ILE A 60 -14.56 -17.58 7.91
CA ILE A 60 -15.14 -18.16 9.12
C ILE A 60 -14.24 -19.33 9.56
N PHE A 61 -13.08 -19.02 10.13
CA PHE A 61 -12.18 -20.05 10.69
C PHE A 61 -12.54 -20.43 12.13
N TRP A 62 -13.42 -19.67 12.78
CA TRP A 62 -13.72 -19.84 14.19
C TRP A 62 -15.13 -19.34 14.52
N ASP A 63 -16.16 -20.01 14.01
CA ASP A 63 -17.55 -19.84 14.47
C ASP A 63 -17.73 -20.65 15.76
N ASN A 64 -17.64 -19.97 16.89
CA ASN A 64 -17.94 -20.56 18.20
C ASN A 64 -19.35 -20.17 18.70
N GLY A 65 -20.20 -19.55 17.87
CA GLY A 65 -21.53 -19.10 18.28
C GLY A 65 -21.55 -18.16 19.50
N ALA A 66 -20.44 -17.50 19.81
CA ALA A 66 -20.32 -16.54 20.91
C ALA A 66 -20.11 -15.14 20.33
N GLU A 67 -20.66 -14.10 20.98
CA GLU A 67 -20.77 -12.69 20.53
C GLU A 67 -19.46 -11.98 20.09
N ASN A 68 -18.31 -12.67 20.05
CA ASN A 68 -17.00 -12.17 19.64
C ASN A 68 -16.42 -13.00 18.48
N ASP A 69 -17.10 -13.01 17.34
CA ASP A 69 -16.56 -13.61 16.11
C ASP A 69 -15.32 -12.82 15.65
N LEU A 70 -14.18 -13.52 15.61
CA LEU A 70 -12.94 -13.00 15.04
C LEU A 70 -13.04 -13.09 13.51
N GLN A 71 -13.46 -11.98 12.89
CA GLN A 71 -13.47 -11.81 11.44
C GLN A 71 -12.03 -11.58 10.96
N LEU A 72 -11.48 -12.55 10.22
CA LEU A 72 -10.18 -12.40 9.58
C LEU A 72 -10.39 -12.32 8.06
N PRO A 73 -10.07 -11.17 7.42
CA PRO A 73 -10.26 -11.00 5.99
C PRO A 73 -9.40 -12.01 5.21
N PHE A 74 -9.96 -12.60 4.16
CA PHE A 74 -9.28 -13.61 3.36
C PHE A 74 -7.90 -13.15 2.85
N ILE A 75 -7.80 -11.91 2.39
CA ILE A 75 -6.55 -11.35 1.89
C ILE A 75 -5.45 -11.33 2.96
N VAL A 76 -5.79 -11.06 4.23
CA VAL A 76 -4.82 -11.03 5.33
C VAL A 76 -4.30 -12.44 5.59
N PHE A 77 -5.21 -13.43 5.64
CA PHE A 77 -4.84 -14.84 5.75
C PHE A 77 -3.90 -15.26 4.61
N TRP A 78 -4.28 -14.94 3.37
CA TRP A 78 -3.54 -15.32 2.17
C TRP A 78 -2.12 -14.74 2.16
N LEU A 79 -1.97 -13.45 2.52
CA LEU A 79 -0.68 -12.79 2.59
C LEU A 79 0.22 -13.37 3.69
N ILE A 80 -0.34 -13.62 4.89
CA ILE A 80 0.42 -14.23 5.99
C ILE A 80 0.82 -15.67 5.62
N ALA A 81 -0.09 -16.46 5.05
CA ALA A 81 0.19 -17.82 4.62
C ALA A 81 1.32 -17.86 3.57
N GLY A 82 1.27 -16.95 2.57
CA GLY A 82 2.35 -16.79 1.60
C GLY A 82 3.68 -16.39 2.23
N ALA A 83 3.66 -15.46 3.18
CA ALA A 83 4.86 -15.01 3.89
C ALA A 83 5.48 -16.10 4.77
N VAL A 84 4.67 -16.88 5.46
CA VAL A 84 5.11 -18.07 6.20
C VAL A 84 5.69 -19.11 5.25
N PHE A 85 5.00 -19.40 4.14
CA PHE A 85 5.48 -20.33 3.12
C PHE A 85 6.87 -19.93 2.59
N PHE A 86 7.06 -18.68 2.17
CA PHE A 86 8.37 -18.22 1.69
C PHE A 86 9.43 -18.23 2.78
N THR A 87 9.08 -17.81 4.01
CA THR A 87 10.01 -17.84 5.14
C THR A 87 10.52 -19.26 5.42
N LEU A 88 9.63 -20.27 5.41
CA LEU A 88 10.02 -21.67 5.61
C LEU A 88 10.73 -22.25 4.40
N ARG A 89 10.24 -22.00 3.18
CA ARG A 89 10.80 -22.53 1.92
C ARG A 89 12.22 -22.04 1.65
N PHE A 90 12.53 -20.81 2.04
CA PHE A 90 13.86 -20.23 1.99
C PHE A 90 14.62 -20.38 3.32
N GLY A 91 14.12 -21.18 4.27
CA GLY A 91 14.82 -21.51 5.51
C GLY A 91 15.23 -20.30 6.35
N PHE A 92 14.31 -19.38 6.63
CA PHE A 92 14.55 -18.16 7.41
C PHE A 92 15.65 -17.27 6.82
N ILE A 93 15.55 -17.02 5.51
CA ILE A 93 16.48 -16.14 4.78
C ILE A 93 16.55 -14.73 5.39
N ASN A 94 15.44 -14.23 5.93
CA ASN A 94 15.33 -12.96 6.63
C ASN A 94 16.31 -12.83 7.81
N ILE A 95 16.64 -13.92 8.52
CA ILE A 95 17.68 -13.92 9.57
C ILE A 95 19.05 -14.22 8.96
N ARG A 96 19.16 -15.26 8.13
CA ARG A 96 20.46 -15.75 7.64
C ARG A 96 21.19 -14.74 6.75
N ALA A 97 20.46 -14.02 5.91
CA ALA A 97 21.02 -13.05 4.96
C ALA A 97 21.11 -11.63 5.52
N PHE A 98 20.61 -11.36 6.73
CA PHE A 98 20.53 -9.99 7.28
C PHE A 98 21.90 -9.31 7.35
N ARG A 99 22.94 -10.04 7.80
CA ARG A 99 24.32 -9.50 7.83
C ARG A 99 24.84 -9.16 6.44
N HIS A 100 24.58 -10.02 5.46
CA HIS A 100 25.01 -9.78 4.09
C HIS A 100 24.29 -8.56 3.50
N ALA A 101 22.96 -8.47 3.70
CA ALA A 101 22.18 -7.32 3.28
C ALA A 101 22.71 -6.00 3.87
N TRP A 102 23.08 -5.97 5.15
CA TRP A 102 23.69 -4.79 5.77
C TRP A 102 25.01 -4.38 5.08
N VAL A 103 25.91 -5.34 4.80
CA VAL A 103 27.17 -5.05 4.12
C VAL A 103 26.95 -4.55 2.69
N VAL A 104 25.99 -5.13 1.97
CA VAL A 104 25.58 -4.65 0.64
C VAL A 104 25.11 -3.20 0.68
N THR A 105 24.30 -2.83 1.67
CA THR A 105 23.77 -1.46 1.76
C THR A 105 24.81 -0.44 2.22
N THR A 106 25.95 -0.88 2.78
CA THR A 106 27.09 0.01 3.08
C THR A 106 27.95 0.34 1.85
N GLY A 107 27.64 -0.24 0.69
CA GLY A 107 28.38 -0.01 -0.56
C GLY A 107 29.69 -0.77 -0.65
N HIS A 108 29.95 -1.72 0.24
CA HIS A 108 31.15 -2.56 0.19
C HIS A 108 31.24 -3.42 -1.09
N TYR A 109 30.09 -3.70 -1.69
CA TYR A 109 29.96 -4.43 -2.95
C TYR A 109 29.54 -3.53 -4.13
N ASP A 110 29.61 -2.20 -3.99
CA ASP A 110 29.33 -1.28 -5.10
C ASP A 110 30.54 -1.25 -6.05
N ASP A 111 30.35 -1.64 -7.31
CA ASP A 111 31.33 -1.50 -8.39
C ASP A 111 30.80 -0.50 -9.44
N PRO A 112 31.57 0.54 -9.83
CA PRO A 112 31.19 1.46 -10.90
C PRO A 112 30.98 0.79 -12.27
N ASP A 113 31.57 -0.38 -12.50
CA ASP A 113 31.45 -1.14 -13.75
C ASP A 113 30.27 -2.12 -13.75
N ASP A 114 29.56 -2.27 -12.62
CA ASP A 114 28.41 -3.16 -12.53
C ASP A 114 27.18 -2.64 -13.30
N PRO A 115 26.44 -3.52 -13.99
CA PRO A 115 25.25 -3.12 -14.74
C PRO A 115 24.09 -2.73 -13.81
N GLY A 116 23.84 -1.43 -13.69
CA GLY A 116 22.76 -0.83 -12.89
C GLY A 116 22.68 0.69 -13.04
N GLU A 117 21.51 1.27 -12.81
CA GLU A 117 21.31 2.74 -12.87
C GLU A 117 21.57 3.44 -11.53
N VAL A 118 21.47 2.69 -10.43
CA VAL A 118 21.51 3.20 -9.05
C VAL A 118 22.35 2.29 -8.17
N THR A 119 23.03 2.85 -7.18
CA THR A 119 23.79 2.06 -6.20
C THR A 119 22.86 1.26 -5.28
N HIS A 120 23.40 0.25 -4.59
CA HIS A 120 22.59 -0.56 -3.66
C HIS A 120 21.93 0.30 -2.56
N PHE A 121 22.64 1.32 -2.06
CA PHE A 121 22.09 2.25 -1.08
C PHE A 121 20.99 3.13 -1.67
N GLN A 122 21.17 3.65 -2.88
CA GLN A 122 20.14 4.46 -3.56
C GLN A 122 18.86 3.66 -3.85
N ALA A 123 19.02 2.40 -4.27
CA ALA A 123 17.90 1.48 -4.46
C ALA A 123 17.15 1.23 -3.15
N LEU A 124 17.88 0.98 -2.05
CA LEU A 124 17.29 0.83 -0.72
C LEU A 124 16.57 2.12 -0.29
N SER A 125 17.20 3.29 -0.43
CA SER A 125 16.60 4.55 -0.01
C SER A 125 15.34 4.88 -0.79
N SER A 126 15.31 4.58 -2.09
CA SER A 126 14.11 4.75 -2.93
C SER A 126 12.98 3.84 -2.47
N ALA A 127 13.26 2.55 -2.25
CA ALA A 127 12.27 1.59 -1.76
C ALA A 127 11.77 1.94 -0.34
N LEU A 128 12.65 2.38 0.55
CA LEU A 128 12.29 2.83 1.90
C LEU A 128 11.47 4.12 1.85
N SER A 129 11.83 5.09 1.02
CA SER A 129 11.05 6.32 0.87
C SER A 129 9.63 6.06 0.34
N ALA A 130 9.46 5.06 -0.54
CA ALA A 130 8.15 4.70 -1.06
C ALA A 130 7.27 3.96 -0.01
N THR A 131 7.89 3.29 0.95
CA THR A 131 7.18 2.45 1.94
C THR A 131 7.04 3.12 3.31
N VAL A 132 7.91 4.06 3.65
CA VAL A 132 7.86 4.84 4.89
C VAL A 132 7.16 6.16 4.60
N GLY A 133 5.93 6.29 5.08
CA GLY A 133 5.15 7.52 4.96
C GLY A 133 4.22 7.74 6.14
N LEU A 134 3.42 8.81 6.06
CA LEU A 134 2.41 9.17 7.07
C LEU A 134 1.44 8.02 7.36
N GLY A 135 1.16 7.17 6.35
CA GLY A 135 0.35 5.96 6.51
C GLY A 135 0.91 4.98 7.55
N ASN A 136 2.23 4.88 7.74
CA ASN A 136 2.80 4.01 8.75
C ASN A 136 2.69 4.61 10.16
N ILE A 137 2.72 5.94 10.28
CA ILE A 137 2.59 6.63 11.57
C ILE A 137 1.13 6.64 12.02
N ALA A 138 0.25 7.16 11.16
CA ALA A 138 -1.19 7.22 11.43
C ALA A 138 -1.82 5.82 11.46
N GLY A 139 -1.40 4.92 10.58
CA GLY A 139 -1.92 3.55 10.51
C GLY A 139 -1.57 2.73 11.76
N VAL A 140 -0.37 2.87 12.32
CA VAL A 140 -0.01 2.25 13.62
C VAL A 140 -0.87 2.84 14.73
N ALA A 141 -1.05 4.16 14.78
CA ALA A 141 -1.88 4.81 15.79
C ALA A 141 -3.32 4.30 15.76
N VAL A 142 -3.92 4.20 14.56
CA VAL A 142 -5.27 3.65 14.37
C VAL A 142 -5.31 2.16 14.75
N ALA A 143 -4.34 1.36 14.32
CA ALA A 143 -4.28 -0.06 14.64
C ALA A 143 -4.19 -0.32 16.14
N VAL A 144 -3.41 0.49 16.88
CA VAL A 144 -3.30 0.38 18.34
C VAL A 144 -4.55 0.90 19.04
N ALA A 145 -5.14 2.01 18.56
CA ALA A 145 -6.36 2.56 19.12
C ALA A 145 -7.54 1.58 19.00
N VAL A 146 -7.61 0.82 17.90
CA VAL A 146 -8.70 -0.13 17.62
C VAL A 146 -8.38 -1.54 18.14
N GLY A 147 -7.19 -2.06 17.89
CA GLY A 147 -6.77 -3.43 18.24
C GLY A 147 -6.14 -3.58 19.62
N GLY A 148 -5.92 -2.47 20.33
CA GLY A 148 -5.24 -2.45 21.63
C GLY A 148 -3.71 -2.66 21.51
N PRO A 149 -3.00 -2.71 22.66
CA PRO A 149 -1.55 -2.77 22.68
C PRO A 149 -0.97 -4.05 22.06
N GLY A 150 -1.75 -5.13 21.98
CA GLY A 150 -1.36 -6.39 21.35
C GLY A 150 -1.18 -6.29 19.82
N ALA A 151 -1.75 -5.27 19.17
CA ALA A 151 -1.59 -5.04 17.73
C ALA A 151 -0.12 -4.85 17.34
N ILE A 152 0.67 -4.18 18.18
CA ILE A 152 2.10 -3.90 17.93
C ILE A 152 2.90 -5.21 17.76
N PHE A 153 2.66 -6.19 18.64
CA PHE A 153 3.32 -7.48 18.56
C PHE A 153 3.03 -8.17 17.22
N TRP A 154 1.76 -8.20 16.79
CA TRP A 154 1.37 -8.82 15.54
C TRP A 154 1.88 -8.07 14.31
N MET A 155 1.96 -6.75 14.36
CA MET A 155 2.57 -5.94 13.29
C MET A 155 4.06 -6.26 13.12
N ILE A 156 4.80 -6.46 14.22
CA ILE A 156 6.20 -6.88 14.17
C ILE A 156 6.34 -8.26 13.55
N VAL A 157 5.51 -9.22 13.96
CA VAL A 157 5.52 -10.59 13.42
C VAL A 157 5.17 -10.59 11.93
N ALA A 158 4.13 -9.86 11.52
CA ALA A 158 3.74 -9.73 10.12
C ALA A 158 4.84 -9.07 9.28
N GLY A 159 5.48 -8.01 9.79
CA GLY A 159 6.62 -7.37 9.14
C GLY A 159 7.82 -8.32 8.99
N PHE A 160 8.11 -9.10 10.03
CA PHE A 160 9.20 -10.08 10.02
C PHE A 160 8.99 -11.17 8.97
N LEU A 161 7.77 -11.70 8.87
CA LEU A 161 7.42 -12.69 7.84
C LEU A 161 7.39 -12.05 6.44
N GLY A 162 6.90 -10.81 6.34
CA GLY A 162 6.82 -10.05 5.09
C GLY A 162 8.18 -9.79 4.43
N MET A 163 9.27 -9.72 5.20
CA MET A 163 10.62 -9.59 4.66
C MET A 163 10.96 -10.72 3.67
N SER A 164 10.57 -11.96 3.95
CA SER A 164 10.82 -13.10 3.05
C SER A 164 10.00 -13.02 1.76
N SER A 165 8.76 -12.53 1.84
CA SER A 165 7.93 -12.27 0.66
C SER A 165 8.53 -11.19 -0.22
N LYS A 166 8.96 -10.06 0.37
CA LYS A 166 9.61 -8.98 -0.37
C LYS A 166 10.94 -9.41 -0.98
N PHE A 167 11.73 -10.20 -0.25
CA PHE A 167 12.94 -10.79 -0.81
C PHE A 167 12.64 -11.64 -2.06
N THR A 168 11.60 -12.46 -2.02
CA THR A 168 11.20 -13.29 -3.16
C THR A 168 10.76 -12.45 -4.35
N GLU A 169 9.94 -11.42 -4.12
CA GLU A 169 9.48 -10.47 -5.14
C GLU A 169 10.65 -9.74 -5.81
N CYS A 170 11.57 -9.18 -5.02
CA CYS A 170 12.75 -8.49 -5.54
C CYS A 170 13.69 -9.43 -6.30
N THR A 171 13.87 -10.66 -5.81
CA THR A 171 14.70 -11.68 -6.47
C THR A 171 14.13 -12.05 -7.85
N LEU A 172 12.82 -12.27 -7.93
CA LEU A 172 12.14 -12.51 -9.22
C LEU A 172 12.22 -11.28 -10.12
N GLY A 173 12.08 -10.07 -9.57
CA GLY A 173 12.24 -8.82 -10.30
C GLY A 173 13.62 -8.66 -10.94
N GLN A 174 14.68 -9.08 -10.26
CA GLN A 174 16.05 -9.07 -10.79
C GLN A 174 16.30 -10.19 -11.80
N MET A 175 15.73 -11.39 -11.58
CA MET A 175 15.90 -12.54 -12.47
C MET A 175 15.25 -12.34 -13.85
N TYR A 176 14.10 -11.65 -13.89
CA TYR A 176 13.34 -11.36 -15.11
C TYR A 176 13.43 -9.88 -15.52
N ARG A 177 14.53 -9.20 -15.15
CA ARG A 177 14.76 -7.81 -15.58
C ARG A 177 15.12 -7.77 -17.06
N GLU A 178 14.55 -6.82 -17.79
CA GLU A 178 14.90 -6.52 -19.18
C GLU A 178 15.57 -5.15 -19.25
N VAL A 179 16.63 -5.04 -20.04
CA VAL A 179 17.21 -3.73 -20.38
C VAL A 179 16.48 -3.23 -21.62
N GLY A 180 15.71 -2.16 -21.46
CA GLY A 180 14.99 -1.52 -22.54
C GLY A 180 15.93 -0.96 -23.62
N THR A 181 15.38 -0.64 -24.78
CA THR A 181 16.13 -0.05 -25.90
C THR A 181 16.78 1.28 -25.55
N ASP A 182 16.22 1.96 -24.56
CA ASP A 182 16.66 3.29 -24.10
C ASP A 182 17.74 3.17 -23.01
N GLY A 183 18.23 1.96 -22.74
CA GLY A 183 19.21 1.66 -21.68
C GLY A 183 18.59 1.49 -20.29
N HIS A 184 17.29 1.78 -20.14
CA HIS A 184 16.61 1.71 -18.86
C HIS A 184 16.29 0.28 -18.41
N ILE A 185 16.49 -0.02 -17.13
CA ILE A 185 16.23 -1.35 -16.56
C ILE A 185 14.76 -1.46 -16.14
N LEU A 186 14.01 -2.34 -16.81
CA LEU A 186 12.62 -2.65 -16.50
C LEU A 186 12.54 -3.97 -15.74
N GLY A 187 12.11 -3.90 -14.48
CA GLY A 187 11.94 -5.06 -13.61
C GLY A 187 10.65 -4.99 -12.81
N GLY A 188 10.25 -6.13 -12.24
CA GLY A 188 9.14 -6.21 -11.30
C GLY A 188 8.01 -7.16 -11.72
N PRO A 189 6.87 -7.12 -11.01
CA PRO A 189 5.81 -8.12 -11.16
C PRO A 189 5.20 -8.18 -12.55
N MET A 190 5.10 -7.05 -13.24
CA MET A 190 4.62 -7.01 -14.63
C MET A 190 5.50 -7.86 -15.57
N ARG A 191 6.82 -7.95 -15.30
CA ARG A 191 7.75 -8.73 -16.12
C ARG A 191 7.80 -10.20 -15.71
N TYR A 192 8.04 -10.50 -14.43
CA TYR A 192 8.13 -11.89 -14.00
C TYR A 192 6.79 -12.63 -14.08
N LEU A 193 5.64 -11.95 -13.99
CA LEU A 193 4.34 -12.59 -14.26
C LEU A 193 4.18 -12.91 -15.74
N GLY A 194 4.60 -12.01 -16.63
CA GLY A 194 4.54 -12.25 -18.08
C GLY A 194 5.47 -13.36 -18.53
N GLU A 195 6.76 -13.24 -18.22
CA GLU A 195 7.82 -14.15 -18.68
C GLU A 195 7.92 -15.41 -17.83
N GLY A 196 7.83 -15.30 -16.51
CA GLY A 196 7.93 -16.45 -15.61
C GLY A 196 6.79 -17.44 -15.81
N LEU A 197 5.54 -16.96 -15.95
CA LEU A 197 4.42 -17.85 -16.27
C LEU A 197 4.45 -18.35 -17.71
N ALA A 198 5.03 -17.59 -18.65
CA ALA A 198 5.25 -18.09 -20.01
C ALA A 198 6.22 -19.27 -20.04
N GLN A 199 7.31 -19.22 -19.27
CA GLN A 199 8.26 -20.34 -19.13
C GLN A 199 7.62 -21.58 -18.49
N LEU A 200 6.59 -21.40 -17.65
CA LEU A 200 5.79 -22.48 -17.07
C LEU A 200 4.67 -23.02 -18.00
N GLY A 201 4.63 -22.57 -19.26
CA GLY A 201 3.65 -23.01 -20.25
C GLY A 201 2.29 -22.28 -20.17
N LEU A 202 2.19 -21.19 -19.40
CA LEU A 202 0.96 -20.41 -19.20
C LEU A 202 1.10 -18.94 -19.70
N PRO A 203 1.51 -18.69 -20.95
CA PRO A 203 1.82 -17.34 -21.44
C PRO A 203 0.61 -16.40 -21.47
N ARG A 204 -0.60 -16.93 -21.71
CA ARG A 204 -1.84 -16.13 -21.75
C ARG A 204 -2.22 -15.64 -20.36
N LEU A 205 -2.10 -16.49 -19.34
CA LEU A 205 -2.36 -16.13 -17.95
C LEU A 205 -1.33 -15.12 -17.45
N GLY A 206 -0.05 -15.33 -17.77
CA GLY A 206 1.02 -14.41 -17.40
C GLY A 206 0.81 -13.00 -17.94
N ARG A 207 0.48 -12.88 -19.22
CA ARG A 207 0.17 -11.58 -19.85
C ARG A 207 -1.05 -10.91 -19.22
N PHE A 208 -2.11 -11.67 -18.94
CA PHE A 208 -3.31 -11.12 -18.29
C PHE A 208 -2.99 -10.58 -16.89
N LEU A 209 -2.30 -11.37 -16.06
CA LEU A 209 -1.94 -10.98 -14.70
C LEU A 209 -0.98 -9.79 -14.66
N ALA A 210 -0.03 -9.73 -15.61
CA ALA A 210 0.88 -8.59 -15.75
C ALA A 210 0.14 -7.29 -16.05
N ILE A 211 -0.82 -7.32 -16.99
CA ILE A 211 -1.64 -6.15 -17.34
C ILE A 211 -2.53 -5.75 -16.17
N LEU A 212 -3.19 -6.73 -15.53
CA LEU A 212 -4.03 -6.48 -14.37
C LEU A 212 -3.24 -5.84 -13.23
N PHE A 213 -2.07 -6.38 -12.92
CA PHE A 213 -1.19 -5.82 -11.89
C PHE A 213 -0.72 -4.41 -12.23
N ALA A 214 -0.36 -4.14 -13.50
CA ALA A 214 0.01 -2.80 -13.94
C ALA A 214 -1.12 -1.79 -13.73
N LEU A 215 -2.35 -2.13 -14.15
CA LEU A 215 -3.52 -1.27 -13.97
C LEU A 215 -3.82 -1.00 -12.49
N MET A 216 -3.79 -2.04 -11.65
CA MET A 216 -3.99 -1.92 -10.21
C MET A 216 -2.89 -1.10 -9.54
N CYS A 217 -1.63 -1.25 -9.97
CA CYS A 217 -0.49 -0.51 -9.44
C CYS A 217 -0.58 0.98 -9.79
N ILE A 218 -0.99 1.32 -11.02
CA ILE A 218 -1.23 2.70 -11.44
C ILE A 218 -2.35 3.31 -10.57
N GLY A 219 -3.50 2.64 -10.46
CA GLY A 219 -4.62 3.11 -9.64
C GLY A 219 -4.24 3.26 -8.15
N GLY A 220 -3.55 2.28 -7.59
CA GLY A 220 -3.09 2.30 -6.21
C GLY A 220 -2.06 3.40 -5.92
N SER A 221 -1.21 3.72 -6.90
CA SER A 221 -0.23 4.80 -6.80
C SER A 221 -0.89 6.18 -6.70
N PHE A 222 -1.97 6.43 -7.46
CA PHE A 222 -2.73 7.68 -7.32
C PHE A 222 -3.48 7.76 -6.00
N GLY A 223 -4.20 6.69 -5.62
CA GLY A 223 -5.02 6.67 -4.41
C GLY A 223 -4.21 6.66 -3.11
N GLY A 224 -3.55 5.53 -2.84
CA GLY A 224 -2.80 5.32 -1.61
C GLY A 224 -1.44 6.04 -1.61
N GLY A 225 -0.77 6.06 -2.77
CA GLY A 225 0.56 6.64 -2.91
C GLY A 225 0.57 8.18 -2.84
N ASN A 226 -0.28 8.84 -3.64
CA ASN A 226 -0.27 10.30 -3.79
C ASN A 226 -1.37 10.99 -2.96
N MET A 227 -2.65 10.75 -3.28
CA MET A 227 -3.77 11.50 -2.71
C MET A 227 -3.88 11.32 -1.19
N PHE A 228 -3.78 10.08 -0.70
CA PHE A 228 -3.86 9.80 0.73
C PHE A 228 -2.71 10.45 1.50
N GLN A 229 -1.47 10.35 1.00
CA GLN A 229 -0.31 10.95 1.66
C GLN A 229 -0.37 12.48 1.67
N ALA A 230 -0.73 13.10 0.55
CA ALA A 230 -0.88 14.55 0.46
C ALA A 230 -1.98 15.08 1.40
N ASN A 231 -3.13 14.40 1.46
CA ASN A 231 -4.24 14.80 2.33
C ASN A 231 -3.91 14.62 3.82
N GLN A 232 -3.26 13.52 4.20
CA GLN A 232 -2.82 13.32 5.58
C GLN A 232 -1.80 14.39 5.99
N SER A 233 -0.88 14.74 5.10
CA SER A 233 0.12 15.77 5.35
C SER A 233 -0.53 17.15 5.54
N TYR A 234 -1.50 17.49 4.67
CA TYR A 234 -2.28 18.72 4.80
C TYR A 234 -3.03 18.81 6.13
N ALA A 235 -3.74 17.74 6.52
CA ALA A 235 -4.54 17.72 7.75
C ALA A 235 -3.68 18.02 8.99
N GLN A 236 -2.46 17.47 9.06
CA GLN A 236 -1.52 17.73 10.16
C GLN A 236 -0.99 19.17 10.13
N VAL A 237 -0.71 19.72 8.94
CA VAL A 237 -0.22 21.09 8.79
C VAL A 237 -1.31 22.11 9.13
N ALA A 238 -2.55 21.88 8.71
CA ALA A 238 -3.68 22.76 8.99
C ALA A 238 -4.07 22.78 10.48
N ASP A 239 -3.85 21.66 11.20
CA ASP A 239 -4.07 21.57 12.65
C ASP A 239 -3.06 22.44 13.43
N VAL A 240 -1.78 22.41 13.02
CA VAL A 240 -0.71 23.17 13.69
C VAL A 240 -0.66 24.63 13.24
N LEU A 241 -0.96 24.91 11.98
CA LEU A 241 -0.92 26.25 11.39
C LEU A 241 -2.32 26.67 10.93
N PRO A 242 -3.04 27.47 11.74
CA PRO A 242 -4.38 27.95 11.42
C PRO A 242 -4.46 28.77 10.11
N PHE A 243 -3.31 29.27 9.63
CA PHE A 243 -3.20 29.92 8.32
C PHE A 243 -3.59 29.01 7.15
N PHE A 244 -3.33 27.70 7.29
CA PHE A 244 -3.71 26.69 6.30
C PHE A 244 -5.13 26.14 6.54
N ALA A 245 -5.87 26.61 7.54
CA ALA A 245 -7.24 26.18 7.78
C ALA A 245 -8.20 26.76 6.72
N GLY A 246 -8.99 25.89 6.10
CA GLY A 246 -10.01 26.24 5.10
C GLY A 246 -9.60 25.99 3.63
N GLY A 247 -10.54 26.20 2.71
CA GLY A 247 -10.38 25.81 1.30
C GLY A 247 -9.23 26.49 0.55
N TRP A 248 -8.89 27.74 0.91
CA TRP A 248 -7.72 28.44 0.36
C TRP A 248 -6.40 27.82 0.85
N GLY A 249 -6.34 27.43 2.13
CA GLY A 249 -5.16 26.79 2.72
C GLY A 249 -4.86 25.43 2.09
N ALA A 250 -5.90 24.63 1.83
CA ALA A 250 -5.77 23.37 1.09
C ALA A 250 -5.19 23.57 -0.32
N LEU A 251 -5.68 24.58 -1.04
CA LEU A 251 -5.23 24.86 -2.40
C LEU A 251 -3.79 25.39 -2.43
N ALA A 252 -3.45 26.31 -1.52
CA ALA A 252 -2.09 26.81 -1.36
C ALA A 252 -1.11 25.67 -0.99
N TYR A 253 -1.49 24.81 -0.05
CA TYR A 253 -0.68 23.66 0.36
C TYR A 253 -0.45 22.67 -0.79
N GLY A 254 -1.51 22.36 -1.55
CA GLY A 254 -1.42 21.50 -2.73
C GLY A 254 -0.50 22.06 -3.81
N LEU A 255 -0.56 23.37 -4.10
CA LEU A 255 0.33 24.03 -5.05
C LEU A 255 1.79 24.03 -4.58
N ILE A 256 2.02 24.27 -3.29
CA ILE A 256 3.36 24.20 -2.69
C ILE A 256 3.92 22.79 -2.81
N LEU A 257 3.13 21.76 -2.46
CA LEU A 257 3.53 20.37 -2.62
C LEU A 257 3.82 20.02 -4.08
N ALA A 258 2.97 20.43 -5.02
CA ALA A 258 3.17 20.18 -6.44
C ALA A 258 4.46 20.82 -6.95
N PHE A 259 4.78 22.04 -6.51
CA PHE A 259 6.03 22.71 -6.84
C PHE A 259 7.23 21.97 -6.23
N LEU A 260 7.18 21.62 -4.94
CA LEU A 260 8.27 20.93 -4.25
C LEU A 260 8.56 19.53 -4.81
N VAL A 261 7.54 18.82 -5.29
CA VAL A 261 7.72 17.51 -5.95
C VAL A 261 8.23 17.66 -7.39
N GLY A 262 7.95 18.80 -8.04
CA GLY A 262 8.37 19.08 -9.42
C GLY A 262 9.80 19.61 -9.56
N VAL A 263 10.48 19.98 -8.46
CA VAL A 263 11.88 20.44 -8.41
C VAL A 263 12.82 19.28 -8.10
#